data_AF-A0A934HWS4-F1
#
_entry.id   AF-A0A934HWS4-F1
#
_cell.length_a   1.000
_cell.length_b   1.000
_cell.length_c   1.000
_cell.angle_alpha   90.00
_cell.angle_beta   90.00
_cell.angle_gamma   90.00
#
_symmetry.space_group_name_H-M   'P 1'
#
loop_
_entity.id
_entity.type
_entity.pdbx_description
1 polymer ?
#
loop_
_entity_poly.entity_id
_entity_poly.type
_entity_poly.pdbx_seq_one_letter_code
_entity_poly.pdbx_strand_id
1 'polypeptide(L)' 'MINEDLLDIVKVQETHSQNEVNNLLNQGWKLLNVYTGSFSYDASDQINMYVLGKPNDR' A
#
# COMPACT_ATOMS: atom_id res chain seq x y z
N MET A 1 5.23 13.95 -14.45
CA MET A 1 6.42 13.30 -13.86
C MET A 1 5.95 11.99 -13.26
N ILE A 2 6.43 10.86 -13.77
CA ILE A 2 6.25 9.57 -13.10
C ILE A 2 7.26 9.57 -11.95
N ASN A 3 6.83 9.18 -10.75
CA ASN A 3 7.71 9.05 -9.59
C ASN A 3 8.76 7.98 -9.94
N GLU A 4 10.04 8.33 -10.03
CA GLU A 4 11.11 7.40 -10.44
C GLU A 4 11.20 6.19 -9.49
N ASP A 5 10.84 6.43 -8.22
CA ASP A 5 10.61 5.43 -7.17
C ASP A 5 9.54 4.37 -7.48
N LEU A 6 8.70 4.56 -8.49
CA LEU A 6 7.73 3.55 -8.94
C LEU A 6 8.32 2.66 -10.05
N LEU A 7 9.34 3.15 -10.76
CA LEU A 7 10.00 2.40 -11.84
C LEU A 7 10.92 1.30 -11.28
N ASP A 8 11.30 1.38 -10.00
CA ASP A 8 12.15 0.40 -9.32
C ASP A 8 11.38 -0.76 -8.66
N ILE A 9 10.03 -0.70 -8.65
CA ILE A 9 9.20 -1.67 -7.92
C ILE A 9 9.17 -3.01 -8.65
N VAL A 10 9.65 -4.06 -7.97
CA VAL A 10 9.73 -5.43 -8.52
C VAL A 10 8.57 -6.31 -8.07
N LYS A 11 7.87 -5.91 -7.01
CA LYS A 11 6.72 -6.66 -6.47
C LYS A 11 5.70 -5.69 -5.89
N VAL A 12 4.43 -6.00 -6.07
CA VAL A 12 3.31 -5.26 -5.48
C VAL A 12 2.53 -6.19 -4.55
N GLN A 13 2.04 -5.67 -3.43
CA GLN A 13 1.17 -6.37 -2.49
C GLN A 13 0.08 -5.43 -1.98
N GLU A 14 -1.14 -5.96 -1.89
CA GLU A 14 -2.30 -5.27 -1.35
C GLU A 14 -2.63 -5.84 0.03
N THR A 15 -3.02 -4.98 0.98
CA THR A 15 -3.48 -5.41 2.31
C THR A 15 -4.51 -4.44 2.87
N HIS A 16 -5.38 -4.93 3.74
CA HIS A 16 -6.30 -4.11 4.54
C HIS A 16 -5.82 -3.91 5.99
N SER A 17 -4.72 -4.55 6.38
CA SER A 17 -4.22 -4.58 7.75
C SER A 17 -3.13 -3.54 7.97
N GLN A 18 -3.41 -2.55 8.82
CA GLN A 18 -2.41 -1.55 9.21
C GLN A 18 -1.15 -2.18 9.85
N ASN A 19 -1.29 -3.31 10.53
CA ASN A 19 -0.14 -4.03 11.11
C ASN A 19 0.77 -4.63 10.04
N GLU A 20 0.19 -5.15 8.96
CA GLU A 20 0.97 -5.68 7.82
C GLU A 20 1.66 -4.56 7.06
N VAL A 21 0.96 -3.43 6.85
CA VAL A 21 1.54 -2.21 6.27
C VAL A 21 2.81 -1.82 7.04
N ASN A 22 2.70 -1.68 8.37
CA ASN A 22 3.83 -1.28 9.20
C ASN A 22 5.01 -2.27 9.12
N ASN A 23 4.71 -3.58 9.09
CA ASN A 23 5.75 -4.60 8.95
C ASN A 23 6.47 -4.52 7.58
N LEU A 24 5.72 -4.34 6.49
CA LEU A 24 6.28 -4.22 5.14
C LEU A 24 7.10 -2.93 4.98
N LEU A 25 6.62 -1.81 5.52
CA LEU A 25 7.38 -0.55 5.54
C LEU A 25 8.72 -0.71 6.28
N ASN A 26 8.73 -1.42 7.42
CA ASN A 26 9.97 -1.72 8.15
C ASN A 26 10.92 -2.64 7.38
N GLN A 27 10.42 -3.41 6.41
CA GLN A 27 11.22 -4.24 5.50
C GLN A 27 11.66 -3.47 4.24
N GLY A 28 11.46 -2.16 4.18
CA GLY A 28 11.87 -1.31 3.06
C GLY A 28 10.87 -1.24 1.90
N TRP A 29 9.65 -1.75 2.08
CA TRP A 29 8.60 -1.54 1.08
C TRP A 29 8.13 -0.08 1.09
N LYS A 30 7.63 0.40 -0.04
CA LYS A 30 7.07 1.74 -0.22
C LYS A 30 5.56 1.68 -0.36
N LEU A 31 4.85 2.60 0.28
CA LEU A 31 3.41 2.75 0.08
C LEU A 31 3.17 3.45 -1.26
N LEU A 32 2.47 2.77 -2.18
CA LEU A 32 2.22 3.26 -3.53
C LEU A 32 0.88 3.98 -3.62
N ASN A 33 -0.16 3.43 -3.00
CA ASN A 33 -1.50 4.00 -3.01
C ASN A 33 -2.33 3.53 -1.80
N VAL A 34 -3.37 4.30 -1.48
CA VAL A 34 -4.38 3.93 -0.48
C VAL A 34 -5.75 4.16 -1.09
N TYR A 35 -6.56 3.10 -1.15
CA TYR A 35 -7.96 3.17 -1.53
C TYR A 35 -8.81 3.12 -0.28
N THR A 36 -9.59 4.18 -0.03
CA THR A 36 -10.59 4.19 1.04
C THR A 36 -11.95 3.96 0.40
N GLY A 37 -12.58 2.84 0.76
CA GLY A 37 -13.93 2.49 0.33
C GLY A 37 -14.82 2.24 1.53
N SER A 38 -16.12 2.19 1.31
CA SER A 38 -17.08 1.66 2.28
C SER A 38 -17.82 0.49 1.64
N PHE A 39 -18.00 -0.61 2.38
CA PHE A 39 -18.85 -1.71 1.96
C PHE A 39 -20.33 -1.48 2.31
N SER A 40 -20.63 -0.44 3.08
CA SER A 40 -21.99 -0.05 3.48
C SER A 40 -22.25 1.44 3.23
N TYR A 41 -23.52 1.83 3.25
CA TYR A 41 -23.92 3.24 3.15
C TYR A 41 -23.48 4.06 4.37
N ASP A 42 -23.12 3.39 5.46
CA ASP A 42 -22.67 4.03 6.69
C ASP A 42 -21.18 4.35 6.62
N ALA A 43 -20.85 5.62 6.79
CA ALA A 43 -19.48 6.13 6.73
C ALA A 43 -18.55 5.56 7.81
N SER A 44 -19.08 4.85 8.80
CA SER A 44 -18.30 4.19 9.86
C SER A 44 -17.63 2.88 9.41
N ASP A 45 -18.05 2.27 8.30
CA ASP A 45 -17.47 1.02 7.78
C ASP A 45 -16.41 1.28 6.69
N GLN A 46 -15.71 2.41 6.80
CA GLN A 46 -14.62 2.71 5.88
C GLN A 46 -13.50 1.69 6.05
N ILE A 47 -13.21 0.97 4.97
CA ILE A 47 -12.11 0.02 4.89
C ILE A 47 -11.05 0.64 3.96
N ASN A 48 -9.84 0.74 4.49
CA ASN A 48 -8.68 1.09 3.70
C ASN A 48 -8.09 -0.17 3.06
N MET A 49 -7.71 -0.05 1.80
CA MET A 49 -6.85 -0.98 1.10
C MET A 49 -5.54 -0.26 0.78
N TYR A 50 -4.44 -0.80 1.26
CA TYR A 50 -3.11 -0.27 1.08
C TYR A 50 -2.40 -1.07 -0.02
N VAL A 51 -1.82 -0.38 -0.99
CA VAL A 51 -1.00 -0.98 -2.03
C VAL A 51 0.46 -0.62 -1.75
N LEU A 52 1.29 -1.62 -1.50
CA LEU A 52 2.71 -1.47 -1.25
C LEU A 52 3.53 -2.09 -2.37
N GLY A 53 4.67 -1.49 -2.66
CA GLY A 53 5.64 -1.98 -3.60
C GLY A 53 6.95 -2.31 -2.90
N LYS A 54 7.55 -3.46 -3.23
CA LYS A 54 8.93 -3.75 -2.87
C LYS A 54 9.85 -3.16 -3.96
N PRO A 55 10.71 -2.18 -3.63
CA PRO A 55 11.73 -1.70 -4.55
C PRO A 55 12.78 -2.79 -4.80
N ASN A 56 13.49 -2.69 -5.91
CA ASN A 56 14.66 -3.51 -6.19
C ASN A 56 15.78 -3.15 -5.21
N ASP A 57 16.39 -4.13 -4.54
CA ASP A 57 17.48 -3.94 -3.57
C ASP A 57 18.83 -3.56 -4.26
N ARG A 58 18.79 -2.98 -5.48
CA ARG A 58 19.96 -2.72 -6.34
C ARG A 58 20.58 -1.35 -6.13
#